data_AF-A0A1A8N315-F1
#
_entry.id   AF-A0A1A8N315-F1
#
_cell.length_a   1.000
_cell.length_b   1.000
_cell.length_c   1.000
_cell.angle_alpha   90.00
_cell.angle_beta   90.00
_cell.angle_gamma   90.00
#
_symmetry.space_group_name_H-M   'P 1'
#
loop_
_entity.id
_entity.type
_entity.pdbx_description
1 polymer ?
#
loop_
_entity_poly.entity_id
_entity_poly.type
_entity_poly.pdbx_seq_one_letter_code
_entity_poly.pdbx_strand_id
1 'polypeptide(L)'
;QKTKQFFNAIQGTPIHHLKYGGIIGKGFSHNNTPDPDRSTFQGLGNSLVVTLDLSNNWIFALESGVFSAFKDLTFINVSKNKINQIKINAFSGLQRHLKELDLSSNLLGEIFAHTFSSLTELLLLDLSYNHIGKLGNNAFEGLPNLRHLYLTGNSLRQLGSVASLPSLNTLWLQDNRLNSISADISLVMNSTVVDLSDNRLTN
;
A
#
# COMPACT_ATOMS: atom_id res chain seq x y z
N GLN A 1 -0.72 24.19 4.52
CA GLN A 1 0.03 25.28 3.84
C GLN A 1 1.54 25.13 4.01
N LYS A 2 2.06 24.89 5.24
CA LYS A 2 3.51 24.70 5.50
C LYS A 2 4.15 23.52 4.74
N THR A 3 3.50 22.36 4.69
CA THR A 3 4.01 21.17 3.95
C THR A 3 4.20 21.44 2.45
N LYS A 4 3.19 22.04 1.80
CA LYS A 4 3.26 22.43 0.38
C LYS A 4 4.38 23.44 0.14
N GLN A 5 4.52 24.43 1.01
CA GLN A 5 5.59 25.43 0.93
C GLN A 5 6.99 24.79 1.06
N PHE A 6 7.16 23.84 1.98
CA PHE A 6 8.41 23.10 2.12
C PHE A 6 8.79 22.36 0.84
N PHE A 7 7.86 21.60 0.25
CA PHE A 7 8.14 20.85 -0.99
C PHE A 7 8.40 21.75 -2.20
N ASN A 8 7.80 22.94 -2.25
CA ASN A 8 8.15 23.94 -3.26
C ASN A 8 9.55 24.55 -3.01
N ALA A 9 9.95 24.72 -1.74
CA ALA A 9 11.25 25.30 -1.40
C ALA A 9 12.43 24.38 -1.71
N ILE A 10 12.22 23.06 -1.71
CA ILE A 10 13.25 22.07 -2.06
C ILE A 10 13.17 21.61 -3.53
N GLN A 11 12.43 22.34 -4.36
CA GLN A 11 12.35 22.07 -5.79
C GLN A 11 13.75 22.13 -6.43
N GLY A 12 14.06 21.15 -7.29
CA GLY A 12 15.33 21.07 -8.01
C GLY A 12 16.51 20.54 -7.17
N THR A 13 16.27 20.14 -5.92
CA THR A 13 17.31 19.50 -5.10
C THR A 13 17.62 18.08 -5.60
N PRO A 14 18.87 17.59 -5.44
CA PRO A 14 19.28 16.26 -5.88
C PRO A 14 18.87 15.15 -4.87
N ILE A 15 17.74 15.32 -4.18
CA ILE A 15 17.28 14.38 -3.15
C ILE A 15 16.76 13.12 -3.82
N HIS A 16 17.30 11.97 -3.41
CA HIS A 16 16.86 10.64 -3.86
C HIS A 16 16.00 9.92 -2.80
N HIS A 17 16.25 10.22 -1.52
CA HIS A 17 15.55 9.61 -0.39
C HIS A 17 14.88 10.70 0.42
N LEU A 18 13.54 10.70 0.45
CA LEU A 18 12.75 11.68 1.16
C LEU A 18 12.01 11.00 2.31
N LYS A 19 12.36 11.36 3.54
CA LYS A 19 11.61 10.99 4.73
C LYS A 19 10.92 12.21 5.32
N TYR A 20 9.61 12.12 5.53
CA TYR A 20 8.81 13.23 6.04
C TYR A 20 7.73 12.70 7.01
N GLY A 21 7.95 12.89 8.31
CA GLY A 21 7.18 12.26 9.40
C GLY A 21 6.65 13.25 10.45
N GLY A 22 5.64 12.81 11.21
CA GLY A 22 5.15 13.47 12.42
C GLY A 22 4.21 14.67 12.24
N ILE A 23 3.91 15.09 11.00
CA ILE A 23 3.16 16.33 10.75
C ILE A 23 2.18 16.27 9.57
N ILE A 24 2.04 15.13 8.88
CA ILE A 24 1.07 14.98 7.78
C ILE A 24 -0.17 14.21 8.26
N GLY A 25 -1.35 14.66 7.83
CA GLY A 25 -2.63 13.98 8.00
C GLY A 25 -3.45 14.49 9.18
N LYS A 26 -4.69 13.98 9.24
CA LYS A 26 -5.73 14.42 10.18
C LYS A 26 -5.63 13.68 11.51
N GLY A 27 -4.86 14.21 12.46
CA GLY A 27 -4.98 13.81 13.87
C GLY A 27 -5.98 14.64 14.67
N PHE A 28 -5.88 14.50 16.00
CA PHE A 28 -6.81 15.10 16.97
C PHE A 28 -6.31 16.42 17.58
N SER A 29 -5.17 16.96 17.13
CA SER A 29 -4.58 18.19 17.67
C SER A 29 -5.03 19.44 16.90
N HIS A 30 -4.95 20.61 17.56
CA HIS A 30 -5.27 21.92 16.98
C HIS A 30 -4.39 22.33 15.78
N ASN A 31 -3.34 21.55 15.45
CA ASN A 31 -2.42 21.81 14.34
C ASN A 31 -2.71 20.94 13.10
N ASN A 32 -3.95 20.50 12.95
CA ASN A 32 -4.31 19.47 11.99
C ASN A 32 -3.96 19.84 10.55
N THR A 33 -3.11 19.05 9.90
CA THR A 33 -2.87 19.20 8.46
C THR A 33 -3.85 18.32 7.70
N PRO A 34 -4.33 18.76 6.52
CA PRO A 34 -5.12 17.87 5.68
C PRO A 34 -4.28 16.66 5.24
N ASP A 35 -4.97 15.58 4.91
CA ASP A 35 -4.35 14.45 4.21
C ASP A 35 -3.64 14.94 2.93
N PRO A 36 -2.52 14.31 2.54
CA PRO A 36 -1.79 14.70 1.35
C PRO A 36 -2.66 14.45 0.11
N ASP A 37 -2.73 15.45 -0.75
CA ASP A 37 -3.46 15.46 -2.02
C ASP A 37 -2.50 15.54 -3.21
N ARG A 38 -3.03 15.47 -4.44
CA ARG A 38 -2.25 15.61 -5.70
C ARG A 38 -1.37 16.86 -5.80
N SER A 39 -1.67 17.91 -5.04
CA SER A 39 -0.89 19.16 -5.05
C SER A 39 0.13 19.22 -3.91
N THR A 40 0.13 18.25 -3.00
CA THR A 40 0.97 18.27 -1.80
C THR A 40 2.44 18.19 -2.15
N PHE A 41 2.80 17.33 -3.10
CA PHE A 41 4.18 17.12 -3.55
C PHE A 41 4.50 17.77 -4.89
N GLN A 42 3.68 18.70 -5.39
CA GLN A 42 3.82 19.23 -6.75
C GLN A 42 5.20 19.88 -7.02
N GLY A 43 5.81 20.53 -6.02
CA GLY A 43 7.17 21.08 -6.11
C GLY A 43 8.27 20.04 -6.38
N LEU A 44 7.97 18.74 -6.20
CA LEU A 44 8.86 17.62 -6.46
C LEU A 44 8.72 17.04 -7.87
N GLY A 45 7.96 17.70 -8.76
CA GLY A 45 7.72 17.26 -10.14
C GLY A 45 8.97 17.00 -11.01
N ASN A 46 10.08 17.62 -10.65
CA ASN A 46 11.40 17.45 -11.29
C ASN A 46 12.46 16.95 -10.30
N SER A 47 12.03 16.34 -9.19
CA SER A 47 12.95 15.76 -8.22
C SER A 47 13.47 14.40 -8.69
N LEU A 48 14.60 13.98 -8.12
CA LEU A 48 15.20 12.67 -8.32
C LEU A 48 14.77 11.67 -7.25
N VAL A 49 13.65 11.91 -6.56
CA VAL A 49 13.22 11.10 -5.42
C VAL A 49 12.81 9.71 -5.91
N VAL A 50 13.53 8.71 -5.44
CA VAL A 50 13.33 7.29 -5.73
C VAL A 50 12.67 6.56 -4.55
N THR A 51 12.86 7.06 -3.32
CA THR A 51 12.23 6.48 -2.13
C THR A 51 11.53 7.55 -1.30
N LEU A 52 10.30 7.25 -0.88
CA LEU A 52 9.47 8.12 -0.07
C LEU A 52 9.03 7.42 1.21
N ASP A 53 9.48 7.93 2.35
CA ASP A 53 9.07 7.47 3.68
C ASP A 53 8.14 8.50 4.34
N LEU A 54 6.85 8.18 4.37
CA LEU A 54 5.78 8.87 5.09
C LEU A 54 5.29 8.06 6.29
N SER A 55 6.09 7.12 6.79
CA SER A 55 5.72 6.32 7.95
C SER A 55 5.56 7.17 9.21
N ASN A 56 4.77 6.69 10.17
CA ASN A 56 4.56 7.36 11.46
C ASN A 56 3.99 8.79 11.31
N ASN A 57 3.06 8.95 10.36
CA ASN A 57 2.22 10.15 10.22
C ASN A 57 0.79 9.83 10.65
N TRP A 58 -0.13 10.78 10.45
CA TRP A 58 -1.54 10.67 10.78
C TRP A 58 -2.41 10.65 9.51
N ILE A 59 -1.87 10.12 8.41
CA ILE A 59 -2.58 10.05 7.12
C ILE A 59 -3.79 9.14 7.29
N PHE A 60 -4.98 9.66 6.99
CA PHE A 60 -6.23 8.92 7.06
C PHE A 60 -6.67 8.39 5.69
N ALA A 61 -6.41 9.16 4.62
CA ALA A 61 -6.78 8.79 3.26
C ALA A 61 -5.63 9.01 2.28
N LEU A 62 -5.45 8.06 1.36
CA LEU A 62 -4.63 8.27 0.16
C LEU A 62 -5.52 8.85 -0.93
N GLU A 63 -5.40 10.15 -1.15
CA GLU A 63 -6.19 10.88 -2.14
C GLU A 63 -5.78 10.53 -3.58
N SER A 64 -6.70 10.78 -4.53
CA SER A 64 -6.47 10.47 -5.94
C SER A 64 -5.23 11.21 -6.48
N GLY A 65 -4.30 10.47 -7.09
CA GLY A 65 -3.07 11.01 -7.66
C GLY A 65 -2.14 11.68 -6.64
N VAL A 66 -2.22 11.33 -5.34
CA VAL A 66 -1.36 11.93 -4.30
C VAL A 66 0.13 11.81 -4.62
N PHE A 67 0.56 10.72 -5.27
CA PHE A 67 1.96 10.50 -5.66
C PHE A 67 2.31 10.93 -7.09
N SER A 68 1.38 11.55 -7.83
CA SER A 68 1.55 11.85 -9.26
C SER A 68 2.68 12.82 -9.60
N ALA A 69 3.19 13.56 -8.61
CA ALA A 69 4.33 14.45 -8.80
C ALA A 69 5.66 13.70 -8.96
N PHE A 70 5.76 12.47 -8.46
CA PHE A 70 7.00 11.71 -8.53
C PHE A 70 7.08 10.89 -9.80
N LYS A 71 8.21 10.95 -10.50
CA LYS A 71 8.42 10.25 -11.77
C LYS A 71 9.12 8.91 -11.61
N ASP A 72 10.02 8.80 -10.62
CA ASP A 72 10.96 7.67 -10.50
C ASP A 72 10.85 6.92 -9.16
N LEU A 73 9.72 7.06 -8.44
CA LEU A 73 9.54 6.36 -7.17
C LEU A 73 9.52 4.84 -7.35
N THR A 74 10.42 4.16 -6.66
CA THR A 74 10.49 2.69 -6.59
C THR A 74 10.03 2.14 -5.25
N PHE A 75 10.10 2.92 -4.18
CA PHE A 75 9.67 2.53 -2.83
C PHE A 75 8.81 3.60 -2.17
N ILE A 76 7.66 3.19 -1.62
CA ILE A 76 6.80 4.03 -0.80
C ILE A 76 6.55 3.32 0.53
N ASN A 77 6.92 3.97 1.63
CA ASN A 77 6.52 3.58 2.97
C ASN A 77 5.46 4.54 3.51
N VAL A 78 4.24 4.04 3.70
CA VAL A 78 3.13 4.74 4.37
C VAL A 78 2.64 3.95 5.59
N SER A 79 3.51 3.10 6.14
CA SER A 79 3.20 2.29 7.32
C SER A 79 2.97 3.13 8.57
N LYS A 80 2.36 2.54 9.59
CA LYS A 80 2.15 3.19 10.90
C LYS A 80 1.42 4.53 10.78
N ASN A 81 0.45 4.60 9.89
CA ASN A 81 -0.45 5.75 9.72
C ASN A 81 -1.84 5.41 10.27
N LYS A 82 -2.88 6.12 9.83
CA LYS A 82 -4.28 5.86 10.16
C LYS A 82 -5.09 5.61 8.88
N ILE A 83 -4.43 5.07 7.85
CA ILE A 83 -5.04 4.92 6.52
C ILE A 83 -6.20 3.94 6.63
N ASN A 84 -7.40 4.44 6.37
CA ASN A 84 -8.62 3.65 6.31
C ASN A 84 -9.24 3.70 4.90
N GLN A 85 -8.81 4.65 4.06
CA GLN A 85 -9.32 4.85 2.71
C GLN A 85 -8.21 5.00 1.68
N ILE A 86 -8.30 4.22 0.59
CA ILE A 86 -7.50 4.41 -0.62
C ILE A 86 -8.47 4.85 -1.71
N LYS A 87 -8.33 6.10 -2.19
CA LYS A 87 -9.21 6.61 -3.25
C LYS A 87 -8.84 5.98 -4.60
N ILE A 88 -9.81 5.97 -5.52
CA ILE A 88 -9.57 5.55 -6.89
C ILE A 88 -8.41 6.37 -7.50
N ASN A 89 -7.50 5.68 -8.19
CA ASN A 89 -6.32 6.28 -8.81
C ASN A 89 -5.35 6.94 -7.81
N ALA A 90 -5.36 6.59 -6.53
CA ALA A 90 -4.39 7.10 -5.54
C ALA A 90 -2.93 6.92 -6.00
N PHE A 91 -2.65 5.79 -6.66
CA PHE A 91 -1.32 5.43 -7.19
C PHE A 91 -1.08 5.81 -8.65
N SER A 92 -1.93 6.66 -9.24
CA SER A 92 -1.73 7.13 -10.61
C SER A 92 -0.41 7.90 -10.75
N GLY A 93 0.35 7.57 -11.80
CA GLY A 93 1.69 8.10 -12.06
C GLY A 93 2.81 7.14 -11.68
N LEU A 94 2.53 6.09 -10.91
CA LEU A 94 3.54 5.15 -10.40
C LEU A 94 3.70 3.87 -11.24
N GLN A 95 2.99 3.77 -12.37
CA GLN A 95 2.76 2.49 -13.07
C GLN A 95 4.04 1.79 -13.53
N ARG A 96 5.10 2.54 -13.83
CA ARG A 96 6.31 2.03 -14.48
C ARG A 96 7.51 1.82 -13.54
N HIS A 97 7.42 2.25 -12.29
CA HIS A 97 8.59 2.36 -11.43
C HIS A 97 8.42 1.75 -10.05
N LEU A 98 7.20 1.79 -9.48
CA LEU A 98 7.02 1.34 -8.10
C LEU A 98 7.23 -0.17 -7.98
N LYS A 99 8.22 -0.55 -7.15
CA LYS A 99 8.59 -1.94 -6.88
C LYS A 99 8.10 -2.41 -5.52
N GLU A 100 8.03 -1.51 -4.55
CA GLU A 100 7.73 -1.87 -3.17
C GLU A 100 6.77 -0.86 -2.54
N LEU A 101 5.70 -1.36 -1.93
CA LEU A 101 4.68 -0.57 -1.26
C LEU A 101 4.41 -1.16 0.13
N ASP A 102 4.73 -0.37 1.16
CA ASP A 102 4.47 -0.71 2.56
C ASP A 102 3.28 0.10 3.08
N LEU A 103 2.14 -0.59 3.25
CA LEU A 103 0.89 -0.12 3.83
C LEU A 103 0.63 -0.76 5.20
N SER A 104 1.64 -1.39 5.81
CA SER A 104 1.48 -2.12 7.06
C SER A 104 1.13 -1.22 8.25
N SER A 105 0.56 -1.80 9.31
CA SER A 105 0.22 -1.06 10.54
C SER A 105 -0.70 0.15 10.28
N ASN A 106 -1.75 -0.05 9.48
CA ASN A 106 -2.78 0.95 9.18
C ASN A 106 -4.16 0.45 9.63
N LEU A 107 -5.24 1.08 9.16
CA LEU A 107 -6.61 0.78 9.59
C LEU A 107 -7.48 0.30 8.41
N LEU A 108 -6.88 -0.31 7.38
CA LEU A 108 -7.62 -0.79 6.21
C LEU A 108 -8.55 -1.94 6.59
N GLY A 109 -9.84 -1.83 6.26
CA GLY A 109 -10.85 -2.85 6.55
C GLY A 109 -11.22 -3.76 5.36
N GLU A 110 -11.09 -3.23 4.15
CA GLU A 110 -11.40 -3.93 2.90
C GLU A 110 -10.44 -3.45 1.81
N ILE A 111 -10.00 -4.38 0.95
CA ILE A 111 -9.30 -4.05 -0.28
C ILE A 111 -10.26 -4.24 -1.43
N PHE A 112 -10.61 -3.16 -2.12
CA PHE A 112 -11.54 -3.21 -3.26
C PHE A 112 -10.87 -3.77 -4.52
N ALA A 113 -11.69 -4.22 -5.46
CA ALA A 113 -11.24 -4.63 -6.79
C ALA A 113 -10.40 -3.53 -7.44
N HIS A 114 -9.32 -3.93 -8.12
CA HIS A 114 -8.45 -3.04 -8.88
C HIS A 114 -7.77 -1.90 -8.09
N THR A 115 -7.74 -1.97 -6.75
CA THR A 115 -7.10 -0.94 -5.91
C THR A 115 -5.64 -0.70 -6.31
N PHE A 116 -4.93 -1.76 -6.71
CA PHE A 116 -3.52 -1.73 -7.06
C PHE A 116 -3.26 -2.01 -8.56
N SER A 117 -4.29 -2.08 -9.40
CA SER A 117 -4.17 -2.63 -10.76
C SER A 117 -3.23 -1.89 -11.70
N SER A 118 -2.93 -0.63 -11.39
CA SER A 118 -2.00 0.18 -12.16
C SER A 118 -0.53 -0.10 -11.84
N LEU A 119 -0.22 -0.83 -10.76
CA LEU A 119 1.13 -1.03 -10.25
C LEU A 119 1.79 -2.26 -10.89
N THR A 120 1.92 -2.27 -12.21
CA THR A 120 2.34 -3.44 -12.98
C THR A 120 3.76 -3.91 -12.66
N GLU A 121 4.59 -3.02 -12.12
CA GLU A 121 5.98 -3.28 -11.77
C GLU A 121 6.20 -3.69 -10.30
N LEU A 122 5.12 -3.76 -9.51
CA LEU A 122 5.19 -4.03 -8.07
C LEU A 122 5.68 -5.47 -7.82
N LEU A 123 6.66 -5.59 -6.93
CA LEU A 123 7.29 -6.85 -6.51
C LEU A 123 6.89 -7.23 -5.09
N LEU A 124 6.70 -6.24 -4.21
CA LEU A 124 6.33 -6.44 -2.81
C LEU A 124 5.18 -5.51 -2.42
N LEU A 125 4.16 -6.11 -1.81
CA LEU A 125 3.05 -5.41 -1.19
C LEU A 125 2.89 -5.88 0.25
N ASP A 126 3.12 -4.98 1.20
CA ASP A 126 2.91 -5.24 2.61
C ASP A 126 1.61 -4.59 3.10
N LEU A 127 0.64 -5.42 3.48
CA LEU A 127 -0.65 -5.05 4.07
C LEU A 127 -0.79 -5.59 5.50
N SER A 128 0.32 -6.00 6.12
CA SER A 128 0.32 -6.62 7.45
C SER A 128 -0.19 -5.67 8.54
N TYR A 129 -0.75 -6.23 9.60
CA TYR A 129 -1.23 -5.48 10.76
C TYR A 129 -2.23 -4.38 10.39
N ASN A 130 -3.20 -4.72 9.54
CA ASN A 130 -4.37 -3.91 9.25
C ASN A 130 -5.61 -4.55 9.89
N HIS A 131 -6.81 -4.19 9.42
CA HIS A 131 -8.08 -4.77 9.87
C HIS A 131 -8.82 -5.44 8.72
N ILE A 132 -8.10 -5.94 7.72
CA ILE A 132 -8.69 -6.40 6.46
C ILE A 132 -9.50 -7.66 6.74
N GLY A 133 -10.82 -7.55 6.66
CA GLY A 133 -11.74 -8.67 6.81
C GLY A 133 -12.23 -9.22 5.48
N LYS A 134 -12.07 -8.45 4.41
CA LYS A 134 -12.61 -8.75 3.09
C LYS A 134 -11.65 -8.29 1.99
N LEU A 135 -11.43 -9.18 1.04
CA LEU A 135 -10.80 -8.86 -0.24
C LEU A 135 -11.92 -8.85 -1.29
N GLY A 136 -12.00 -7.78 -2.06
CA GLY A 136 -12.86 -7.72 -3.24
C GLY A 136 -12.42 -8.75 -4.28
N ASN A 137 -13.36 -9.18 -5.12
CA ASN A 137 -13.02 -10.00 -6.28
C ASN A 137 -11.94 -9.27 -7.08
N ASN A 138 -10.88 -9.98 -7.46
CA ASN A 138 -9.77 -9.39 -8.21
C ASN A 138 -9.09 -8.20 -7.51
N ALA A 139 -9.06 -8.16 -6.17
CA ALA A 139 -8.38 -7.11 -5.38
C ALA A 139 -6.94 -6.84 -5.80
N PHE A 140 -6.23 -7.88 -6.24
CA PHE A 140 -4.82 -7.84 -6.67
C PHE A 140 -4.63 -8.02 -8.18
N GLU A 141 -5.71 -7.92 -8.98
CA GLU A 141 -5.58 -7.95 -10.44
C GLU A 141 -4.75 -6.78 -10.94
N GLY A 142 -3.93 -7.02 -11.97
CA GLY A 142 -3.00 -6.02 -12.53
C GLY A 142 -1.61 -6.02 -11.88
N LEU A 143 -1.30 -7.02 -11.04
CA LEU A 143 0.00 -7.18 -10.39
C LEU A 143 0.77 -8.42 -10.94
N PRO A 144 1.15 -8.45 -12.24
CA PRO A 144 1.74 -9.63 -12.87
C PRO A 144 3.12 -10.01 -12.31
N ASN A 145 3.84 -9.03 -11.75
CA ASN A 145 5.20 -9.19 -11.25
C ASN A 145 5.28 -9.36 -9.73
N LEU A 146 4.15 -9.36 -9.01
CA LEU A 146 4.16 -9.42 -7.55
C LEU A 146 4.73 -10.76 -7.08
N ARG A 147 5.75 -10.69 -6.21
CA ARG A 147 6.47 -11.85 -5.67
C ARG A 147 6.17 -12.07 -4.20
N HIS A 148 5.99 -10.99 -3.44
CA HIS A 148 5.78 -11.03 -2.00
C HIS A 148 4.48 -10.29 -1.66
N LEU A 149 3.55 -11.01 -1.05
CA LEU A 149 2.31 -10.45 -0.54
C LEU A 149 2.19 -10.79 0.95
N TYR A 150 2.19 -9.76 1.79
CA TYR A 150 2.08 -9.92 3.23
C TYR A 150 0.73 -9.40 3.72
N LEU A 151 -0.03 -10.31 4.34
CA LEU A 151 -1.37 -10.09 4.88
C LEU A 151 -1.44 -10.51 6.35
N THR A 152 -0.29 -10.65 7.01
CA THR A 152 -0.14 -11.02 8.41
C THR A 152 -0.98 -10.15 9.34
N GLY A 153 -1.56 -10.71 10.41
CA GLY A 153 -2.21 -9.91 11.45
C GLY A 153 -3.43 -9.12 10.93
N ASN A 154 -4.24 -9.76 10.09
CA ASN A 154 -5.49 -9.20 9.55
C ASN A 154 -6.69 -9.99 10.09
N SER A 155 -7.88 -9.78 9.52
CA SER A 155 -9.13 -10.43 9.96
C SER A 155 -9.77 -11.28 8.85
N LEU A 156 -8.97 -11.76 7.90
CA LEU A 156 -9.44 -12.52 6.74
C LEU A 156 -10.07 -13.83 7.18
N ARG A 157 -11.29 -14.10 6.70
CA ARG A 157 -11.99 -15.38 6.93
C ARG A 157 -11.92 -16.33 5.73
N GLN A 158 -11.67 -15.76 4.56
CA GLN A 158 -11.50 -16.41 3.27
C GLN A 158 -10.63 -15.48 2.40
N LEU A 159 -9.95 -16.01 1.38
CA LEU A 159 -9.17 -15.19 0.45
C LEU A 159 -10.08 -14.66 -0.67
N GLY A 160 -11.16 -15.38 -0.99
CA GLY A 160 -12.11 -15.00 -2.03
C GLY A 160 -11.57 -15.30 -3.43
N SER A 161 -12.32 -14.94 -4.47
CA SER A 161 -11.85 -15.05 -5.86
C SER A 161 -10.77 -14.00 -6.14
N VAL A 162 -9.58 -14.26 -5.61
CA VAL A 162 -8.40 -13.44 -5.85
C VAL A 162 -7.92 -13.71 -7.27
N ALA A 163 -7.60 -12.63 -8.00
CA ALA A 163 -7.01 -12.75 -9.32
C ALA A 163 -5.72 -13.58 -9.26
N SER A 164 -5.45 -14.35 -10.32
CA SER A 164 -4.20 -15.10 -10.44
C SER A 164 -3.00 -14.16 -10.32
N LEU A 165 -2.10 -14.47 -9.39
CA LEU A 165 -0.82 -13.80 -9.23
C LEU A 165 0.27 -14.74 -9.78
N PRO A 166 0.63 -14.63 -11.08
CA PRO A 166 1.44 -15.64 -11.75
C PRO A 166 2.88 -15.72 -11.22
N SER A 167 3.40 -14.62 -10.68
CA SER A 167 4.77 -14.53 -10.16
C SER A 167 4.86 -14.65 -8.64
N LEU A 168 3.75 -14.91 -7.94
CA LEU A 168 3.73 -14.91 -6.49
C LEU A 168 4.58 -16.04 -5.94
N ASN A 169 5.56 -15.69 -5.12
CA ASN A 169 6.51 -16.63 -4.54
C ASN A 169 6.27 -16.84 -3.04
N THR A 170 6.00 -15.75 -2.33
CA THR A 170 5.78 -15.74 -0.88
C THR A 170 4.43 -15.13 -0.55
N LEU A 171 3.61 -15.86 0.20
CA LEU A 171 2.34 -15.40 0.73
C LEU A 171 2.31 -15.61 2.25
N TRP A 172 2.13 -14.52 2.98
CA TRP A 172 2.05 -14.53 4.45
C TRP A 172 0.63 -14.22 4.89
N LEU A 173 -0.02 -15.21 5.50
CA LEU A 173 -1.40 -15.16 5.97
C LEU A 173 -1.51 -15.46 7.48
N GLN A 174 -0.38 -15.48 8.19
CA GLN A 174 -0.35 -15.78 9.60
C GLN A 174 -1.13 -14.76 10.43
N ASP A 175 -1.69 -15.19 11.55
CA ASP A 175 -2.55 -14.37 12.42
C ASP A 175 -3.74 -13.77 11.64
N ASN A 176 -4.53 -14.65 11.02
CA ASN A 176 -5.81 -14.33 10.38
C ASN A 176 -6.92 -15.22 10.97
N ARG A 177 -8.08 -15.24 10.32
CA ARG A 177 -9.27 -16.00 10.77
C ARG A 177 -9.74 -16.98 9.71
N LEU A 178 -8.84 -17.48 8.86
CA LEU A 178 -9.17 -18.39 7.78
C LEU A 178 -9.69 -19.70 8.35
N ASN A 179 -10.85 -20.14 7.89
CA ASN A 179 -11.48 -21.40 8.32
C ASN A 179 -11.31 -22.52 7.29
N SER A 180 -11.03 -22.19 6.02
CA SER A 180 -10.78 -23.13 4.93
C SER A 180 -9.88 -22.46 3.88
N ILE A 181 -9.17 -23.28 3.10
CA ILE A 181 -8.35 -22.88 1.95
C ILE A 181 -8.85 -23.47 0.62
N SER A 182 -9.92 -24.28 0.65
CA SER A 182 -10.32 -25.14 -0.48
C SER A 182 -10.88 -24.38 -1.69
N ALA A 183 -11.39 -23.16 -1.51
CA ALA A 183 -11.96 -22.35 -2.58
C ALA A 183 -10.92 -21.50 -3.33
N ASP A 184 -9.71 -21.37 -2.79
CA ASP A 184 -8.79 -20.27 -3.14
C ASP A 184 -7.41 -20.78 -3.59
N ILE A 185 -7.34 -22.02 -4.08
CA ILE A 185 -6.06 -22.67 -4.43
C ILE A 185 -5.28 -21.89 -5.50
N SER A 186 -5.98 -21.17 -6.38
CA SER A 186 -5.39 -20.39 -7.49
C SER A 186 -4.36 -19.35 -7.03
N LEU A 187 -4.55 -18.76 -5.84
CA LEU A 187 -3.63 -17.77 -5.30
C LEU A 187 -2.32 -18.40 -4.83
N VAL A 188 -2.39 -19.62 -4.31
CA VAL A 188 -1.25 -20.36 -3.78
C VAL A 188 -0.58 -21.28 -4.81
N MET A 189 -1.22 -21.54 -5.97
CA MET A 189 -0.73 -22.49 -6.98
C MET A 189 0.73 -22.26 -7.41
N ASN A 190 1.18 -21.00 -7.44
CA ASN A 190 2.53 -20.65 -7.88
C ASN A 190 3.49 -20.30 -6.72
N SER A 191 2.98 -20.23 -5.49
CA SER A 191 3.78 -19.82 -4.33
C SER A 191 4.67 -20.95 -3.85
N THR A 192 5.93 -20.64 -3.53
CA THR A 192 6.87 -21.59 -2.92
C THR A 192 6.84 -21.55 -1.40
N VAL A 193 6.38 -20.43 -0.84
CA VAL A 193 6.27 -20.21 0.61
C VAL A 193 4.88 -19.67 0.92
N VAL A 194 4.14 -20.40 1.74
CA VAL A 194 2.84 -19.96 2.26
C VAL A 194 2.83 -20.18 3.77
N ASP A 195 2.62 -19.11 4.54
CA ASP A 195 2.48 -19.18 5.99
C ASP A 195 1.01 -19.02 6.39
N LEU A 196 0.42 -20.09 6.93
CA LEU A 196 -0.96 -20.17 7.39
C LEU A 196 -1.06 -20.31 8.93
N SER A 197 0.04 -20.14 9.65
CA SER A 197 0.06 -20.26 11.11
C SER A 197 -0.94 -19.29 11.77
N ASP A 198 -1.41 -19.62 12.97
CA ASP A 198 -2.33 -18.78 13.73
C ASP A 198 -3.62 -18.40 12.98
N ASN A 199 -4.16 -19.34 12.18
CA ASN A 199 -5.49 -19.29 11.59
C ASN A 199 -6.48 -20.21 12.33
N ARG A 200 -7.69 -20.33 11.79
CA ARG A 200 -8.79 -21.14 12.37
C ARG A 200 -9.13 -22.33 11.48
N LEU A 201 -8.14 -22.87 10.78
CA LEU A 201 -8.31 -23.98 9.85
C LEU A 201 -8.78 -25.21 10.63
N THR A 202 -9.92 -25.75 10.21
CA THR A 202 -10.43 -27.04 10.70
C THR A 202 -10.23 -28.09 9.62
N ASN A 203 -9.97 -29.33 10.03
CA ASN A 203 -9.87 -30.48 9.12
C ASN A 203 -11.19 -30.75 8.38
#